data_AF-A0A2E6Z809-F1
#
_entry.id   AF-A0A2E6Z809-F1
#
_cell.length_a   1.000
_cell.length_b   1.000
_cell.length_c   1.000
_cell.angle_alpha   90.00
_cell.angle_beta   90.00
_cell.angle_gamma   90.00
#
_symmetry.space_group_name_H-M   'P 1'
#
loop_
_entity.id
_entity.type
_entity.pdbx_description
1 polymer ?
#
loop_
_entity_poly.entity_id
_entity_poly.type
_entity_poly.pdbx_seq_one_letter_code
_entity_poly.pdbx_strand_id
1 'polypeptide(L)'
;MLVGKNYLVVRPAHSFGEIDGEIVNFEEQRTEVEVLPKPTTVIVCDGESETIEAIPEHLARDDWYAVRIVGSGKRHWLNTKGCQVILL
;
A
#
# COMPACT_ATOMS: atom_id res chain seq x y z
N MET A 1 0.34 9.86 7.55
CA MET A 1 1.59 9.33 8.15
C MET A 1 2.75 10.24 7.79
N LEU A 2 3.79 10.30 8.63
CA LEU A 2 4.94 11.21 8.45
C LEU A 2 6.12 10.50 7.78
N VAL A 3 6.76 11.18 6.82
CA VAL A 3 7.98 10.69 6.14
C VAL A 3 9.09 10.44 7.15
N GLY A 4 9.82 9.33 6.99
CA GLY A 4 10.92 8.90 7.85
C GLY A 4 10.47 8.30 9.18
N LYS A 5 9.18 8.05 9.38
CA LYS A 5 8.64 7.36 10.56
C LYS A 5 8.19 5.95 10.22
N ASN A 6 8.28 5.07 11.21
CA ASN A 6 7.84 3.70 11.13
C ASN A 6 6.43 3.55 11.70
N TYR A 7 5.64 2.69 11.09
CA TYR A 7 4.28 2.39 11.48
C TYR A 7 4.03 0.90 11.39
N LEU A 8 3.21 0.37 12.30
CA LEU A 8 2.56 -0.91 12.14
C LEU A 8 1.23 -0.71 11.42
N VAL A 9 1.11 -1.31 10.24
CA VAL A 9 -0.12 -1.33 9.45
C VAL A 9 -0.79 -2.68 9.68
N VAL A 10 -2.04 -2.63 10.15
CA VAL A 10 -2.88 -3.82 10.37
C VAL A 10 -4.04 -3.77 9.39
N ARG A 11 -4.10 -4.74 8.49
CA ARG A 11 -5.27 -5.00 7.64
C ARG A 11 -6.11 -6.07 8.33
N PRO A 12 -7.31 -5.72 8.85
CA PRO A 12 -8.14 -6.67 9.55
C PRO A 12 -8.52 -7.86 8.67
N ALA A 13 -8.77 -9.00 9.30
CA ALA A 13 -9.39 -10.13 8.63
C ALA A 13 -10.75 -9.69 8.06
N HIS A 14 -11.07 -10.15 6.85
CA HIS A 14 -12.35 -9.90 6.23
C HIS A 14 -12.72 -11.04 5.30
N SER A 15 -14.01 -11.15 5.02
CA SER A 15 -14.55 -12.06 4.02
C SER A 15 -15.46 -11.29 3.08
N PHE A 16 -15.54 -11.74 1.83
CA PHE A 16 -16.51 -11.20 0.89
C PHE A 16 -16.99 -12.26 -0.10
N GLY A 17 -18.27 -12.10 -0.48
CA GLY A 17 -18.91 -12.83 -1.56
C GLY A 17 -19.06 -14.34 -1.36
N GLU A 18 -19.75 -14.94 -2.32
CA GLU A 18 -19.57 -16.33 -2.74
C GLU A 18 -18.98 -16.28 -4.16
N ILE A 19 -17.80 -16.87 -4.35
CA ILE A 19 -17.33 -17.24 -5.70
C ILE A 19 -17.58 -18.74 -5.79
N ASP A 20 -18.39 -19.17 -6.75
CA ASP A 20 -18.77 -20.58 -6.94
C ASP A 20 -19.36 -21.26 -5.68
N GLY A 21 -20.01 -20.49 -4.81
CA GLY A 21 -20.60 -21.00 -3.55
C GLY A 21 -19.63 -21.07 -2.37
N GLU A 22 -18.39 -20.58 -2.51
CA GLU A 22 -17.42 -20.50 -1.43
C GLU A 22 -17.19 -19.07 -0.94
N ILE A 23 -17.20 -18.90 0.38
CA ILE A 23 -16.83 -17.64 1.04
C ILE A 23 -15.32 -17.49 0.97
N VAL A 24 -14.85 -16.41 0.35
CA VAL A 24 -13.44 -16.08 0.33
C VAL A 24 -13.06 -15.38 1.63
N ASN A 25 -12.10 -15.95 2.34
CA ASN A 25 -11.60 -15.43 3.61
C ASN A 25 -10.18 -14.88 3.44
N PHE A 26 -9.95 -13.70 4.00
CA PHE A 26 -8.64 -13.07 4.09
C PHE A 26 -8.27 -12.94 5.55
N GLU A 27 -7.16 -13.57 5.92
CA GLU A 27 -6.58 -13.46 7.25
C GLU A 27 -6.10 -12.03 7.55
N GLU A 28 -6.01 -11.71 8.84
CA GLU A 28 -5.39 -10.45 9.27
C GLU A 28 -3.94 -10.40 8.81
N GLN A 29 -3.52 -9.23 8.30
CA GLN A 29 -2.13 -8.97 7.94
C GLN A 29 -1.57 -7.84 8.76
N ARG A 30 -0.36 -8.05 9.28
CA ARG A 30 0.41 -7.05 10.04
C ARG A 30 1.72 -6.78 9.32
N THR A 31 2.02 -5.51 9.09
CA THR A 31 3.22 -5.14 8.34
C THR A 31 3.83 -3.88 8.91
N GLU A 32 5.10 -3.96 9.31
CA GLU A 32 5.88 -2.80 9.69
C GLU A 32 6.44 -2.11 8.44
N VAL A 33 6.16 -0.81 8.33
CA VAL A 33 6.57 0.00 7.18
C VAL A 33 7.20 1.31 7.63
N GLU A 34 8.19 1.76 6.88
CA GLU A 34 8.72 3.12 6.95
C GLU A 34 8.10 3.96 5.83
N VAL A 35 7.65 5.16 6.13
CA VAL A 35 7.12 6.08 5.12
C VAL A 35 8.25 6.82 4.42
N LEU A 36 8.23 6.78 3.09
CA LEU A 36 9.20 7.43 2.23
C LEU A 36 8.62 8.72 1.64
N PRO A 37 9.47 9.67 1.19
CA PRO A 37 9.01 10.75 0.31
C PRO A 37 8.33 10.16 -0.93
N LYS A 38 7.22 10.76 -1.38
CA LYS A 38 6.64 10.41 -2.67
C LYS A 38 7.60 10.80 -3.79
N PRO A 39 7.83 9.94 -4.79
CA PRO A 39 8.57 10.35 -5.98
C PRO A 39 7.77 11.38 -6.78
N THR A 40 8.47 12.13 -7.64
CA THR A 40 7.86 13.07 -8.58
C THR A 40 7.35 12.39 -9.85
N THR A 41 7.88 11.20 -10.16
CA THR A 41 7.52 10.37 -11.31
C THR A 41 7.31 8.91 -10.91
N VAL A 42 6.57 8.17 -11.72
CA VAL A 42 6.33 6.73 -11.56
C VAL A 42 6.55 6.02 -12.90
N ILE A 43 6.85 4.72 -12.83
CA ILE A 43 6.81 3.85 -14.01
C ILE A 43 5.37 3.38 -14.17
N VAL A 44 4.78 3.63 -15.33
CA VAL A 44 3.46 3.13 -15.72
C VAL A 44 3.68 2.00 -16.72
N CYS A 45 3.02 0.87 -16.48
CA CYS A 45 3.06 -0.29 -17.37
C CYS A 45 1.63 -0.64 -17.74
N ASP A 46 1.31 -0.60 -19.04
CA ASP A 46 0.01 -0.99 -19.59
C ASP A 46 -0.06 -2.49 -19.96
N GLY A 47 1.02 -3.23 -19.71
CA GLY A 47 1.18 -4.64 -20.07
C GLY A 47 1.88 -4.87 -21.41
N GLU A 48 2.09 -3.82 -22.22
CA GLU A 48 2.84 -3.88 -23.49
C GLU A 48 4.09 -2.99 -23.46
N SER A 49 4.01 -1.84 -22.79
CA SER A 49 5.04 -0.82 -22.72
C SER A 49 5.25 -0.31 -21.30
N GLU A 50 6.42 0.28 -21.05
CA GLU A 50 6.73 0.99 -19.82
C GLU A 50 7.08 2.44 -20.13
N THR A 51 6.43 3.38 -19.44
CA THR A 51 6.68 4.82 -19.55
C THR A 51 7.02 5.42 -18.19
N ILE A 52 7.81 6.50 -18.18
CA ILE A 52 8.03 7.30 -16.98
C ILE A 52 7.10 8.51 -17.06
N GLU A 53 6.17 8.60 -16.13
CA GLU A 53 5.16 9.65 -16.09
C GLU A 53 5.22 10.42 -14.77
N ALA A 54 4.67 11.63 -14.75
CA ALA A 54 4.46 12.35 -13.49
C ALA A 54 3.57 11.51 -12.56
N ILE A 55 3.75 11.67 -11.25
CA ILE A 55 2.91 10.97 -10.28
C ILE A 55 1.42 11.24 -10.56
N PRO A 56 0.60 10.21 -10.80
CA PRO A 56 -0.81 10.40 -11.10
C PRO A 56 -1.56 10.93 -9.88
N GLU A 57 -2.64 11.66 -10.12
CA GLU A 57 -3.40 12.39 -9.10
C GLU A 57 -3.76 11.49 -7.90
N HIS A 58 -4.20 10.25 -8.15
CA HIS A 58 -4.60 9.33 -7.08
C HIS A 58 -3.45 8.96 -6.14
N LEU A 59 -2.22 8.78 -6.63
CA LEU A 59 -1.04 8.50 -5.78
C LEU A 59 -0.53 9.76 -5.06
N ALA A 60 -0.83 10.95 -5.58
CA ALA A 60 -0.49 12.22 -4.94
C ALA A 60 -1.33 12.49 -3.68
N ARG A 61 -2.53 11.88 -3.56
CA ARG A 61 -3.45 12.07 -2.41
C ARG A 61 -2.91 11.60 -1.07
N ASP A 62 -3.38 12.22 0.02
CA ASP A 62 -2.89 11.98 1.39
C ASP A 62 -3.27 10.62 1.99
N ASP A 63 -4.12 9.84 1.33
CA ASP A 63 -4.47 8.47 1.70
C ASP A 63 -3.54 7.42 1.06
N TRP A 64 -2.67 7.85 0.15
CA TRP A 64 -1.63 7.03 -0.49
C TRP A 64 -0.23 7.42 -0.01
N TYR A 65 0.58 6.40 0.25
CA TYR A 65 1.92 6.55 0.82
C TYR A 65 2.92 5.70 0.03
N ALA A 66 4.08 6.26 -0.29
CA ALA A 66 5.22 5.45 -0.68
C ALA A 66 5.85 4.90 0.60
N VAL A 67 5.99 3.59 0.71
CA VAL A 67 6.54 2.96 1.92
C VAL A 67 7.57 1.89 1.58
N ARG A 68 8.37 1.54 2.58
CA ARG A 68 9.29 0.39 2.56
C ARG A 68 8.91 -0.58 3.68
N ILE A 69 8.68 -1.85 3.35
CA ILE A 69 8.55 -2.90 4.39
C ILE A 69 9.90 -3.04 5.10
N VAL A 70 9.89 -2.89 6.42
CA VAL A 70 11.11 -2.92 7.25
C VAL A 70 11.83 -4.26 7.13
N GLY A 71 11.11 -5.39 7.22
CA GLY A 71 11.73 -6.73 7.20
C GLY A 71 12.31 -7.18 5.85
N SER A 72 11.82 -6.65 4.72
CA SER A 72 12.22 -7.11 3.37
C SER A 72 12.90 -6.04 2.53
N GLY A 73 12.84 -4.77 2.95
CA GLY A 73 13.34 -3.64 2.18
C GLY A 73 12.56 -3.32 0.90
N LYS A 74 11.54 -4.13 0.53
CA LYS A 74 10.70 -3.91 -0.65
C LYS A 74 9.97 -2.57 -0.51
N ARG A 75 9.83 -1.86 -1.63
CA ARG A 75 9.07 -0.60 -1.73
C ARG A 75 7.73 -0.86 -2.38
N HIS A 76 6.70 -0.15 -1.95
CA HIS A 76 5.34 -0.25 -2.52
C HIS A 76 4.53 0.99 -2.17
N TRP A 77 3.45 1.16 -2.93
CA TRP A 77 2.39 2.09 -2.59
C TRP A 77 1.44 1.46 -1.59
N LEU A 78 1.14 2.20 -0.53
CA LEU A 78 0.21 1.80 0.52
C LEU A 78 -0.96 2.78 0.55
N ASN A 79 -2.18 2.27 0.37
CA ASN A 79 -3.39 2.99 0.73
C ASN A 79 -3.83 2.55 2.14
N THR A 80 -4.13 3.51 3.01
CA THR A 80 -4.50 3.21 4.40
C THR A 80 -5.99 3.01 4.62
N LYS A 81 -6.83 3.13 3.59
CA LYS A 81 -8.26 2.87 3.69
C LYS A 81 -8.49 1.40 4.08
N GLY A 82 -9.33 1.21 5.10
CA GLY A 82 -9.61 -0.11 5.66
C GLY A 82 -8.47 -0.72 6.48
N CYS A 83 -7.39 0.03 6.74
CA CYS A 83 -6.30 -0.40 7.60
C CYS A 83 -6.32 0.38 8.93
N GLN A 84 -5.86 -0.27 10.00
CA GLN A 84 -5.45 0.42 11.22
C GLN A 84 -3.96 0.75 11.12
N VAL A 85 -3.57 1.93 11.57
CA VAL A 85 -2.19 2.42 11.47
C VAL A 85 -1.73 2.91 12.83
N ILE A 86 -0.63 2.34 13.34
CA ILE A 86 -0.09 2.61 14.68
C ILE A 86 1.34 3.11 14.53
N LEU A 87 1.67 4.26 15.11
CA LEU A 87 3.04 4.79 15.12
C LEU A 87 3.94 3.94 16.04
N LEU A 88 5.15 3.62 15.59
CA LEU A 88 6.16 2.88 16.34
C LEU A 88 7.25 3.80 16.88
#